data_AF-A0A0S9CBI6-F1
#
_entry.id   AF-A0A0S9CBI6-F1
#
_cell.length_a   1.000
_cell.length_b   1.000
_cell.length_c   1.000
_cell.angle_alpha   90.00
_cell.angle_beta   90.00
_cell.angle_gamma   90.00
#
_symmetry.space_group_name_H-M   'P 1'
#
loop_
_entity.id
_entity.type
_entity.pdbx_description
1 polymer ?
#
loop_
_entity_poly.entity_id
_entity_poly.type
_entity_poly.pdbx_seq_one_letter_code
_entity_poly.pdbx_strand_id
1 'polypeptide(L)'
;MMEATIRGTTVNDDAAAALRRGVGFAALFGLAGVAAIACTARGAAPVPGPATDRLLAQEALWTAELTGASTLAFAPGLVARRNDPVAIAAMADARRRLMADAAAAEARRGVVLRRIDDARAERDLNESRNTVVMLKLDSALEKRSIAQQRGDRVEYAAQDQAIRTLRIVSAKAINDAAAASRTINALGEQMAVLAARDRDHAQRRLDDVRAKLRGA
;
A
#
# COMPACT_ATOMS: atom_id res chain seq x y z
N MET A 1 -15.17 82.65 -50.69
CA MET A 1 -15.02 81.18 -50.53
C MET A 1 -13.78 80.90 -49.70
N MET A 2 -13.96 80.57 -48.42
CA MET A 2 -13.27 79.49 -47.68
C MET A 2 -13.67 79.63 -46.22
N GLU A 3 -14.65 78.82 -45.81
CA GLU A 3 -14.90 78.51 -44.40
C GLU A 3 -13.81 77.53 -43.95
N ALA A 4 -13.10 77.87 -42.88
CA ALA A 4 -12.27 76.93 -42.13
C ALA A 4 -12.96 76.67 -40.81
N THR A 5 -13.74 75.59 -40.79
CA THR A 5 -14.49 75.09 -39.65
C THR A 5 -13.54 74.57 -38.58
N ILE A 6 -13.70 75.10 -37.38
CA ILE A 6 -13.07 74.65 -36.13
C ILE A 6 -13.69 73.29 -35.73
N ARG A 7 -12.87 72.25 -35.63
CA ARG A 7 -13.12 71.00 -34.87
C ARG A 7 -11.89 70.84 -33.97
N GLY A 8 -11.95 70.79 -32.64
CA GLY A 8 -12.93 70.11 -31.79
C GLY A 8 -12.38 68.74 -31.37
N THR A 9 -11.21 68.69 -30.73
CA THR A 9 -10.63 67.48 -30.14
C THR A 9 -11.23 67.25 -28.76
N THR A 10 -11.95 66.14 -28.62
CA THR A 10 -12.74 65.76 -27.45
C THR A 10 -11.88 65.14 -26.35
N VAL A 11 -12.21 65.48 -25.10
CA VAL A 11 -11.65 64.97 -23.82
C VAL A 11 -11.63 63.42 -23.70
N ASN A 12 -12.34 62.70 -24.58
CA ASN A 12 -12.37 61.23 -24.61
C ASN A 12 -11.09 60.58 -25.15
N ASP A 13 -10.27 61.26 -25.95
CA ASP A 13 -9.00 60.69 -26.45
C ASP A 13 -7.89 60.68 -25.39
N ASP A 14 -7.90 61.65 -24.46
CA ASP A 14 -6.92 61.72 -23.38
C ASP A 14 -7.18 60.70 -22.25
N ALA A 15 -8.44 60.37 -21.98
CA ALA A 15 -8.80 59.35 -20.99
C ALA A 15 -8.38 57.93 -21.43
N ALA A 16 -8.51 57.62 -22.72
CA ALA A 16 -8.07 56.34 -23.29
C ALA A 16 -6.54 56.22 -23.34
N ALA A 17 -5.82 57.33 -23.59
CA ALA A 17 -4.36 57.38 -23.52
C ALA A 17 -3.83 57.29 -22.08
N ALA A 18 -4.53 57.87 -21.10
CA ALA A 18 -4.19 57.76 -19.68
C ALA A 18 -4.42 56.32 -19.13
N LEU A 19 -5.51 55.65 -19.54
CA LEU A 19 -5.78 54.25 -19.19
C LEU A 19 -4.75 53.28 -19.78
N ARG A 20 -4.28 53.49 -21.02
CA ARG A 20 -3.17 52.69 -21.60
C ARG A 20 -1.84 52.90 -20.88
N ARG A 21 -1.55 54.10 -20.38
CA ARG A 21 -0.35 54.36 -19.56
C ARG A 21 -0.47 53.80 -18.14
N GLY A 22 -1.65 53.84 -17.53
CA GLY A 22 -1.90 53.26 -16.21
C GLY A 22 -1.78 51.73 -16.17
N VAL A 23 -2.27 51.04 -17.20
CA VAL A 23 -2.15 49.57 -17.31
C VAL A 23 -0.70 49.14 -17.59
N GLY A 24 0.08 49.96 -18.32
CA GLY A 24 1.51 49.72 -18.53
C GLY A 24 2.34 49.77 -17.24
N PHE A 25 2.01 50.67 -16.31
CA PHE A 25 2.67 50.75 -15.00
C PHE A 25 2.22 49.65 -14.04
N ALA A 26 0.93 49.28 -14.02
CA ALA A 26 0.45 48.18 -13.19
C ALA A 26 1.03 46.82 -13.63
N ALA A 27 1.24 46.61 -14.93
CA ALA A 27 1.93 45.42 -15.45
C ALA A 27 3.43 45.39 -15.06
N LEU A 28 4.10 46.55 -15.00
CA LEU A 28 5.50 46.65 -14.55
C LEU A 28 5.65 46.44 -13.03
N PHE A 29 4.72 46.92 -12.21
CA PHE A 29 4.75 46.67 -10.76
C PHE A 29 4.28 45.27 -10.38
N GLY A 30 3.35 44.67 -11.14
CA GLY A 30 2.96 43.27 -10.98
C GLY A 30 4.08 42.29 -11.32
N LEU A 31 4.87 42.56 -12.36
CA LEU A 31 6.05 41.76 -12.72
C LEU A 31 7.25 42.02 -11.82
N ALA A 32 7.45 43.25 -11.33
CA ALA A 32 8.50 43.54 -10.36
C ALA A 32 8.20 42.92 -8.98
N GLY A 33 6.93 42.84 -8.57
CA GLY A 33 6.53 42.14 -7.35
C GLY A 33 6.77 40.62 -7.43
N VAL A 34 6.50 39.99 -8.58
CA VAL A 34 6.79 38.57 -8.79
C VAL A 34 8.29 38.31 -8.95
N ALA A 35 9.05 39.22 -9.57
CA ALA A 35 10.51 39.12 -9.65
C ALA A 35 11.20 39.36 -8.29
N ALA A 36 10.67 40.24 -7.44
CA ALA A 36 11.17 40.46 -6.09
C ALA A 36 10.83 39.29 -5.16
N ILE A 37 9.64 38.70 -5.28
CA ILE A 37 9.26 37.49 -4.52
C ILE A 37 10.03 36.26 -5.04
N ALA A 38 10.39 36.21 -6.33
CA ALA A 38 11.27 35.17 -6.86
C ALA A 38 12.72 35.27 -6.35
N CYS A 39 13.20 36.47 -5.98
CA CYS A 39 14.53 36.68 -5.41
C CYS A 39 14.57 36.62 -3.87
N THR A 40 13.43 36.71 -3.18
CA THR A 40 13.34 36.55 -1.71
C THR A 40 12.70 35.26 -1.24
N ALA A 41 12.17 34.44 -2.15
CA ALA A 41 12.13 33.01 -1.91
C ALA A 41 13.58 32.54 -1.84
N ARG A 42 14.16 32.64 -0.63
CA ARG A 42 15.26 31.77 -0.22
C ARG A 42 14.75 30.36 -0.47
N GLY A 43 14.94 29.86 -1.69
CA GLY A 43 14.96 28.44 -1.97
C GLY A 43 15.90 27.90 -0.93
N ALA A 44 15.34 27.11 -0.03
CA ALA A 44 16.05 26.70 1.15
C ALA A 44 17.38 26.12 0.71
N ALA A 45 18.45 26.65 1.32
CA ALA A 45 19.80 26.35 0.86
C ALA A 45 19.94 24.82 0.79
N PRO A 46 20.35 24.26 -0.37
CA PRO A 46 20.57 22.82 -0.46
C PRO A 46 21.51 22.46 0.68
N VAL A 47 21.12 21.46 1.48
CA VAL A 47 21.89 21.05 2.64
C VAL A 47 23.36 20.88 2.18
N PRO A 48 24.33 21.58 2.78
CA PRO A 48 25.71 21.46 2.32
C PRO A 48 26.36 20.19 2.90
N GLY A 49 27.07 19.45 2.05
CA GLY A 49 28.04 18.43 2.47
C GLY A 49 27.44 17.10 2.99
N PRO A 50 28.06 16.47 4.00
CA PRO A 50 27.84 15.05 4.36
C PRO A 50 26.43 14.70 4.84
N ALA A 51 25.62 15.70 5.22
CA ALA A 51 24.21 15.50 5.55
C ALA A 51 23.36 15.20 4.31
N THR A 52 23.74 15.74 3.14
CA THR A 52 23.04 15.52 1.87
C THR A 52 23.31 14.14 1.32
N ASP A 53 24.53 13.61 1.48
CA ASP A 53 24.86 12.24 1.10
C ASP A 53 24.01 11.22 1.85
N ARG A 54 23.76 11.48 3.14
CA ARG A 54 22.87 10.66 3.97
C ARG A 54 21.43 10.74 3.50
N LEU A 55 20.94 11.93 3.17
CA LEU A 55 19.58 12.12 2.65
C LEU A 55 19.39 11.46 1.28
N LEU A 56 20.37 11.57 0.38
CA LEU A 56 20.34 10.90 -0.94
C LEU A 56 20.41 9.37 -0.80
N ALA A 57 21.17 8.85 0.16
CA ALA A 57 21.19 7.42 0.46
C ALA A 57 19.86 6.94 1.07
N GLN A 58 19.21 7.75 1.93
CA GLN A 58 17.89 7.48 2.48
C GLN A 58 16.79 7.55 1.43
N GLU A 59 16.88 8.48 0.47
CA GLU A 59 15.93 8.54 -0.64
C GLU A 59 15.99 7.26 -1.48
N ALA A 60 17.19 6.76 -1.79
CA ALA A 60 17.37 5.49 -2.49
C ALA A 60 16.78 4.32 -1.69
N LEU A 61 16.96 4.30 -0.37
CA LEU A 61 16.39 3.29 0.54
C LEU A 61 14.86 3.28 0.48
N TRP A 62 14.21 4.41 0.75
CA TRP A 62 12.75 4.46 0.80
C TRP A 62 12.11 4.29 -0.57
N THR A 63 12.79 4.71 -1.64
CA THR A 63 12.36 4.40 -3.01
C THR A 63 12.39 2.89 -3.25
N ALA A 64 13.46 2.20 -2.86
CA ALA A 64 13.56 0.75 -3.01
C ALA A 64 12.51 0.01 -2.18
N GLU A 65 12.24 0.42 -0.95
CA GLU A 65 11.18 -0.17 -0.12
C GLU A 65 9.78 0.04 -0.72
N LEU A 66 9.50 1.23 -1.25
CA LEU A 66 8.22 1.54 -1.88
C LEU A 66 7.99 0.69 -3.14
N THR A 67 9.02 0.53 -3.98
CA THR A 67 8.93 -0.25 -5.22
C THR A 67 9.13 -1.74 -5.03
N GLY A 68 9.55 -2.18 -3.83
CA GLY A 68 9.94 -3.57 -3.57
C GLY A 68 11.23 -3.99 -4.29
N ALA A 69 12.16 -3.07 -4.53
CA ALA A 69 13.42 -3.36 -5.19
C ALA A 69 14.40 -4.07 -4.24
N SER A 70 15.09 -5.10 -4.72
CA SER A 70 16.12 -5.82 -3.97
C SER A 70 17.47 -5.10 -3.92
N THR A 71 17.62 -4.02 -4.69
CA THR A 71 18.86 -3.24 -4.78
C THR A 71 18.57 -1.74 -4.72
N LEU A 72 19.55 -0.96 -4.26
CA LEU A 72 19.45 0.49 -4.14
C LEU A 72 19.97 1.17 -5.40
N ALA A 73 19.13 2.01 -6.01
CA ALA A 73 19.52 2.94 -7.07
C ALA A 73 19.92 4.29 -6.45
N PHE A 74 21.23 4.50 -6.26
CA PHE A 74 21.76 5.74 -5.69
C PHE A 74 21.80 6.88 -6.73
N ALA A 75 21.60 8.12 -6.26
CA ALA A 75 21.70 9.31 -7.09
C ALA A 75 23.11 9.47 -7.71
N PRO A 76 23.23 9.97 -8.96
CA PRO A 76 24.52 10.12 -9.64
C PRO A 76 25.56 10.92 -8.86
N GLY A 77 25.14 11.97 -8.16
CA GLY A 77 26.04 12.79 -7.33
C GLY A 77 26.65 12.02 -6.15
N LEU A 78 25.90 11.10 -5.56
CA LEU A 78 26.39 10.22 -4.49
C LEU A 78 27.34 9.15 -5.04
N VAL A 79 27.02 8.59 -6.21
CA VAL A 79 27.85 7.59 -6.90
C VAL A 79 29.18 8.18 -7.37
N ALA A 80 29.19 9.44 -7.83
CA ALA A 80 30.41 10.14 -8.21
C ALA A 80 31.40 10.28 -7.05
N ARG A 81 30.88 10.37 -5.82
CA ARG A 81 31.67 10.47 -4.58
C ARG A 81 31.88 9.13 -3.89
N ARG A 82 31.73 7.99 -4.57
CA ARG A 82 31.88 6.65 -3.98
C ARG A 82 33.25 6.32 -3.38
N ASN A 83 34.27 7.16 -3.61
CA ASN A 83 35.59 7.01 -3.00
C ASN A 83 35.75 7.85 -1.73
N ASP A 84 34.78 8.72 -1.42
CA ASP A 84 34.73 9.49 -0.19
C ASP A 84 34.24 8.61 0.98
N PRO A 85 34.98 8.50 2.09
CA PRO A 85 34.59 7.72 3.25
C PRO A 85 33.17 8.03 3.76
N VAL A 86 32.72 9.27 3.68
CA VAL A 86 31.39 9.67 4.17
C VAL A 86 30.28 9.16 3.26
N ALA A 87 30.46 9.27 1.94
CA ALA A 87 29.52 8.75 0.96
C ALA A 87 29.47 7.20 0.98
N ILE A 88 30.64 6.56 1.16
CA ILE A 88 30.73 5.10 1.36
C ILE A 88 29.93 4.69 2.58
N ALA A 89 30.13 5.35 3.72
CA ALA A 89 29.42 5.04 4.96
C ALA A 89 27.90 5.22 4.80
N ALA A 90 27.45 6.28 4.13
CA ALA A 90 26.03 6.52 3.87
C ALA A 90 25.40 5.43 2.98
N MET A 91 26.06 5.07 1.88
CA MET A 91 25.59 4.00 0.98
C MET A 91 25.59 2.63 1.66
N ALA A 92 26.62 2.32 2.44
CA ALA A 92 26.72 1.08 3.20
C ALA A 92 25.63 1.00 4.29
N ASP A 93 25.35 2.11 4.98
CA ASP A 93 24.28 2.17 5.98
C ASP A 93 22.91 1.91 5.34
N ALA A 94 22.61 2.58 4.21
CA ALA A 94 21.36 2.36 3.48
C ALA A 94 21.22 0.89 3.02
N ARG A 95 22.29 0.27 2.50
CA ARG A 95 22.27 -1.15 2.11
C ARG A 95 22.01 -2.07 3.30
N ARG A 96 22.67 -1.83 4.44
CA ARG A 96 22.46 -2.64 5.65
C ARG A 96 21.03 -2.53 6.16
N ARG A 97 20.45 -1.32 6.15
CA ARG A 97 19.06 -1.09 6.52
C ARG A 97 18.10 -1.82 5.60
N LEU A 98 18.25 -1.68 4.28
CA LEU A 98 17.40 -2.41 3.32
C LEU A 98 17.40 -3.92 3.59
N MET A 99 18.57 -4.51 3.82
CA MET A 99 18.69 -5.94 4.11
C MET A 99 18.04 -6.32 5.44
N ALA A 100 18.21 -5.51 6.48
CA ALA A 100 17.58 -5.73 7.78
C ALA A 100 16.05 -5.60 7.71
N ASP A 101 15.55 -4.59 7.01
CA ASP A 101 14.12 -4.32 6.84
C ASP A 101 13.46 -5.40 5.96
N ALA A 102 14.14 -5.86 4.90
CA ALA A 102 13.70 -6.98 4.07
C ALA A 102 13.64 -8.29 4.89
N ALA A 103 14.66 -8.60 5.69
CA ALA A 103 14.66 -9.78 6.54
C ALA A 103 13.55 -9.72 7.60
N ALA A 104 13.33 -8.55 8.21
CA ALA A 104 12.26 -8.35 9.18
C ALA A 104 10.87 -8.47 8.53
N ALA A 105 10.68 -7.94 7.33
CA ALA A 105 9.44 -8.08 6.57
C ALA A 105 9.17 -9.54 6.20
N GLU A 106 10.19 -10.28 5.77
CA GLU A 106 10.07 -11.71 5.45
C GLU A 106 9.73 -12.53 6.70
N ALA A 107 10.35 -12.24 7.84
CA ALA A 107 10.02 -12.91 9.10
C ALA A 107 8.54 -12.68 9.51
N ARG A 108 8.02 -11.45 9.36
CA ARG A 108 6.61 -11.13 9.61
C ARG A 108 5.68 -11.90 8.66
N ARG A 109 6.01 -11.95 7.37
CA ARG A 109 5.25 -12.71 6.37
C ARG A 109 5.26 -14.20 6.66
N GLY A 110 6.43 -14.77 6.97
CA GLY A 110 6.60 -16.19 7.27
C GLY A 110 5.81 -16.65 8.51
N VAL A 111 5.52 -15.78 9.47
CA VAL A 111 4.61 -16.10 10.59
C VAL A 111 3.16 -16.23 10.09
N VAL A 112 2.70 -15.31 9.23
CA VAL A 112 1.33 -15.36 8.70
C VAL A 112 1.15 -16.53 7.74
N LEU A 113 2.13 -16.80 6.88
CA LEU A 113 2.10 -17.94 5.96
C LEU A 113 2.00 -19.27 6.70
N ARG A 114 2.80 -19.46 7.77
CA ARG A 114 2.69 -20.67 8.62
C ARG A 114 1.29 -20.84 9.19
N ARG A 115 0.66 -19.76 9.68
CA ARG A 115 -0.72 -19.81 10.19
C ARG A 115 -1.74 -20.13 9.09
N ILE A 116 -1.51 -19.66 7.86
CA ILE A 116 -2.34 -20.01 6.71
C ILE A 116 -2.20 -21.50 6.41
N ASP A 117 -0.99 -22.04 6.43
CA ASP A 117 -0.75 -23.46 6.18
C ASP A 117 -1.36 -24.34 7.27
N ASP A 118 -1.25 -23.94 8.55
CA ASP A 118 -1.94 -24.61 9.66
C ASP A 118 -3.47 -24.61 9.48
N ALA A 119 -4.04 -23.47 9.07
CA ALA A 119 -5.48 -23.35 8.82
C ALA A 119 -5.92 -24.17 7.60
N ARG A 120 -5.08 -24.28 6.56
CA ARG A 120 -5.34 -25.18 5.41
C ARG A 120 -5.34 -26.64 5.84
N ALA A 121 -4.36 -27.06 6.64
CA ALA A 121 -4.30 -28.42 7.16
C ALA A 121 -5.55 -28.76 8.00
N GLU A 122 -6.02 -27.82 8.85
CA GLU A 122 -7.24 -28.02 9.63
C GLU A 122 -8.49 -28.11 8.74
N ARG A 123 -8.57 -27.30 7.68
CA ARG A 123 -9.67 -27.40 6.71
C ARG A 123 -9.68 -28.77 6.04
N ASP A 124 -8.55 -29.19 5.47
CA ASP A 124 -8.43 -30.43 4.72
C ASP A 124 -8.69 -31.67 5.62
N LEU A 125 -8.28 -31.60 6.89
CA LEU A 125 -8.61 -32.59 7.91
C LEU A 125 -10.12 -32.70 8.14
N ASN A 126 -10.82 -31.57 8.27
CA ASN A 126 -12.26 -31.56 8.51
C ASN A 126 -13.07 -31.96 7.28
N GLU A 127 -12.60 -31.61 6.08
CA GLU A 127 -13.16 -32.14 4.81
C GLU A 127 -13.01 -33.66 4.74
N SER A 128 -11.83 -34.18 5.06
CA SER A 128 -11.57 -35.63 5.10
C SER A 128 -12.45 -36.35 6.14
N ARG A 129 -12.60 -35.76 7.33
CA ARG A 129 -13.52 -36.26 8.36
C ARG A 129 -14.95 -36.30 7.86
N ASN A 130 -15.41 -35.24 7.19
CA ASN A 130 -16.75 -35.21 6.62
C ASN A 130 -16.95 -36.32 5.58
N THR A 131 -15.98 -36.54 4.69
CA THR A 131 -16.02 -37.65 3.72
C THR A 131 -16.18 -39.00 4.40
N VAL A 132 -15.41 -39.28 5.46
CA VAL A 132 -15.53 -40.52 6.23
C VAL A 132 -16.90 -40.63 6.91
N VAL A 133 -17.43 -39.54 7.46
CA VAL A 133 -18.76 -39.52 8.08
C VAL A 133 -19.86 -39.78 7.05
N MET A 134 -19.74 -39.22 5.84
CA MET A 134 -20.68 -39.47 4.74
C MET A 134 -20.68 -40.95 4.33
N LEU A 135 -19.51 -41.58 4.19
CA LEU A 135 -19.42 -43.02 3.91
C LEU A 135 -20.08 -43.87 5.01
N LYS A 136 -19.90 -43.49 6.28
CA LYS A 136 -20.58 -44.15 7.41
C LYS A 136 -22.09 -43.92 7.39
N LEU A 137 -22.52 -42.73 6.99
CA LEU A 137 -23.92 -42.36 6.87
C LEU A 137 -24.60 -43.22 5.79
N ASP A 138 -23.97 -43.37 4.63
CA ASP A 138 -24.46 -44.21 3.53
C ASP A 138 -24.60 -45.68 3.98
N SER A 139 -23.59 -46.22 4.66
CA SER A 139 -23.67 -47.58 5.22
C SER A 139 -24.76 -47.73 6.28
N ALA A 140 -24.95 -46.73 7.15
CA ALA A 140 -26.01 -46.76 8.16
C ALA A 140 -27.41 -46.67 7.53
N LEU A 141 -27.56 -45.89 6.46
CA LEU A 141 -28.80 -45.80 5.69
C LEU A 141 -29.13 -47.14 5.00
N GLU A 142 -28.13 -47.81 4.45
CA GLU A 142 -28.28 -49.16 3.86
C GLU A 142 -28.72 -50.18 4.92
N LYS A 143 -28.04 -50.23 6.08
CA LYS A 143 -28.41 -51.12 7.19
C LYS A 143 -29.81 -50.86 7.71
N ARG A 144 -30.20 -49.58 7.83
CA ARG A 144 -31.57 -49.19 8.21
C ARG A 144 -32.60 -49.70 7.21
N SER A 145 -32.33 -49.58 5.91
CA SER A 145 -33.17 -50.13 4.83
C SER A 145 -33.33 -51.65 4.97
N ILE A 146 -32.24 -52.38 5.19
CA ILE A 146 -32.26 -53.84 5.37
C ILE A 146 -33.05 -54.24 6.64
N ALA A 147 -32.82 -53.56 7.76
CA ALA A 147 -33.56 -53.80 9.01
C ALA A 147 -35.06 -53.55 8.83
N GLN A 148 -35.43 -52.50 8.10
CA GLN A 148 -36.82 -52.19 7.76
C GLN A 148 -37.45 -53.31 6.92
N GLN A 149 -36.76 -53.83 5.92
CA GLN A 149 -37.24 -54.95 5.09
C GLN A 149 -37.42 -56.24 5.89
N ARG A 150 -36.56 -56.49 6.89
CA ARG A 150 -36.63 -57.67 7.77
C ARG A 150 -37.65 -57.54 8.91
N GLY A 151 -38.21 -56.35 9.13
CA GLY A 151 -39.08 -56.07 10.28
C GLY A 151 -38.33 -56.03 11.61
N ASP A 152 -37.01 -55.89 11.61
CA ASP A 152 -36.20 -55.79 12.82
C ASP A 152 -36.27 -54.38 13.42
N ARG A 153 -37.22 -54.20 14.34
CA ARG A 153 -37.49 -52.90 14.97
C ARG A 153 -36.35 -52.41 15.86
N VAL A 154 -35.57 -53.32 16.46
CA VAL A 154 -34.48 -52.95 17.37
C VAL A 154 -33.31 -52.40 16.55
N GLU A 155 -32.90 -53.12 15.52
CA GLU A 155 -31.83 -52.67 14.63
C GLU A 155 -32.22 -51.39 13.89
N TYR A 156 -33.48 -51.27 13.44
CA TYR A 156 -33.97 -50.05 12.81
C TYR A 156 -33.83 -48.82 13.72
N ALA A 157 -34.23 -48.92 14.99
CA ALA A 157 -34.11 -47.83 15.95
C ALA A 157 -32.64 -47.49 16.26
N ALA A 158 -31.79 -48.50 16.38
CA ALA A 158 -30.35 -48.31 16.57
C ALA A 158 -29.72 -47.56 15.39
N GLN A 159 -30.06 -47.92 14.15
CA GLN A 159 -29.56 -47.24 12.96
C GLN A 159 -30.12 -45.81 12.84
N ASP A 160 -31.37 -45.53 13.23
CA ASP A 160 -31.90 -44.16 13.22
C ASP A 160 -31.11 -43.23 14.16
N GLN A 161 -30.76 -43.72 15.35
CA GLN A 161 -29.92 -42.98 16.29
C GLN A 161 -28.48 -42.80 15.79
N ALA A 162 -27.90 -43.82 15.16
CA ALA A 162 -26.59 -43.73 14.52
C ALA A 162 -26.59 -42.67 13.40
N ILE A 163 -27.61 -42.67 12.54
CA ILE A 163 -27.78 -41.69 11.44
C ILE A 163 -27.88 -40.26 11.99
N ARG A 164 -28.69 -40.02 13.03
CA ARG A 164 -28.80 -38.68 13.66
C ARG A 164 -27.46 -38.21 14.21
N THR A 165 -26.73 -39.10 14.89
CA THR A 165 -25.41 -38.81 15.45
C THR A 165 -24.41 -38.46 14.34
N LEU A 166 -24.36 -39.27 13.28
CA LEU A 166 -23.49 -39.03 12.11
C LEU A 166 -23.82 -37.71 11.40
N ARG A 167 -25.10 -37.34 11.28
CA ARG A 167 -25.50 -36.04 10.72
C ARG A 167 -24.98 -34.87 11.55
N ILE A 168 -25.04 -34.96 12.89
CA ILE A 168 -24.49 -33.92 13.78
C ILE A 168 -22.96 -33.82 13.61
N VAL A 169 -22.27 -34.95 13.54
CA VAL A 169 -20.81 -34.98 13.34
C VAL A 169 -20.42 -34.42 11.97
N SER A 170 -21.18 -34.73 10.91
CA SER A 170 -20.97 -34.16 9.57
C SER A 170 -21.17 -32.65 9.57
N ALA A 171 -22.27 -32.17 10.15
CA ALA A 171 -22.54 -30.73 10.27
C ALA A 171 -21.42 -30.01 11.03
N LYS A 172 -20.90 -30.63 12.11
CA LYS A 172 -19.74 -30.09 12.84
C LYS A 172 -18.50 -30.02 11.95
N ALA A 173 -18.16 -31.09 11.24
CA ALA A 173 -16.99 -31.12 10.36
C ALA A 173 -17.07 -30.05 9.25
N ILE A 174 -18.26 -29.86 8.65
CA ILE A 174 -18.51 -28.80 7.66
C ILE A 174 -18.31 -27.41 8.28
N ASN A 175 -18.85 -27.18 9.48
CA ASN A 175 -18.71 -25.90 10.18
C ASN A 175 -17.25 -25.61 10.57
N ASP A 176 -16.51 -26.63 11.00
CA ASP A 176 -15.09 -26.51 11.35
C ASP A 176 -14.24 -26.19 10.10
N ALA A 177 -14.50 -26.86 8.96
CA ALA A 177 -13.86 -26.53 7.69
C ALA A 177 -14.18 -25.11 7.20
N ALA A 178 -15.43 -24.67 7.36
CA ALA A 178 -15.83 -23.30 7.05
C ALA A 178 -15.16 -22.27 7.99
N ALA A 179 -14.98 -22.61 9.27
CA ALA A 179 -14.25 -21.78 10.22
C ALA A 179 -12.77 -21.63 9.84
N ALA A 180 -12.11 -22.72 9.47
CA ALA A 180 -10.75 -22.70 8.96
C ALA A 180 -10.63 -21.82 7.69
N SER A 181 -11.59 -21.93 6.77
CA SER A 181 -11.65 -21.09 5.56
C SER A 181 -11.80 -19.60 5.87
N ARG A 182 -12.61 -19.23 6.87
CA ARG A 182 -12.71 -17.84 7.36
C ARG A 182 -11.38 -17.35 7.92
N THR A 183 -10.66 -18.18 8.67
CA THR A 183 -9.33 -17.86 9.19
C THR A 183 -8.33 -17.62 8.07
N ILE A 184 -8.32 -18.47 7.02
CA ILE A 184 -7.45 -18.29 5.84
C ILE A 184 -7.71 -16.92 5.19
N ASN A 185 -8.99 -16.58 4.98
CA ASN A 185 -9.36 -15.29 4.37
C ASN A 185 -8.94 -14.11 5.24
N ALA A 186 -9.20 -14.16 6.55
CA ALA A 186 -8.80 -13.10 7.48
C ALA A 186 -7.28 -12.91 7.54
N LEU A 187 -6.50 -13.99 7.49
CA LEU A 187 -5.03 -13.92 7.42
C LEU A 187 -4.56 -13.34 6.08
N GLY A 188 -5.24 -13.67 4.97
CA GLY A 188 -4.99 -13.07 3.66
C GLY A 188 -5.23 -11.56 3.65
N GLU A 189 -6.34 -11.11 4.23
CA GLU A 189 -6.64 -9.68 4.42
C GLU A 189 -5.59 -9.00 5.32
N GLN A 190 -5.18 -9.67 6.41
CA GLN A 190 -4.13 -9.17 7.29
C GLN A 190 -2.81 -8.94 6.54
N MET A 191 -2.42 -9.85 5.63
CA MET A 191 -1.23 -9.65 4.79
C MET A 191 -1.36 -8.45 3.87
N ALA A 192 -2.53 -8.25 3.24
CA ALA A 192 -2.78 -7.11 2.37
C ALA A 192 -2.71 -5.79 3.16
N VAL A 193 -3.30 -5.73 4.35
CA VAL A 193 -3.25 -4.57 5.24
C VAL A 193 -1.81 -4.27 5.69
N LEU A 194 -1.03 -5.29 6.04
CA LEU A 194 0.38 -5.11 6.40
C LEU A 194 1.19 -4.54 5.23
N ALA A 195 1.01 -5.08 4.02
CA ALA A 195 1.70 -4.59 2.83
C ALA A 195 1.32 -3.14 2.48
N ALA A 196 0.04 -2.78 2.64
CA ALA A 196 -0.43 -1.40 2.45
C ALA A 196 0.20 -0.45 3.48
N ARG A 197 0.20 -0.82 4.76
CA ARG A 197 0.81 -0.04 5.84
C ARG A 197 2.31 0.17 5.62
N ASP A 198 3.02 -0.87 5.20
CA ASP A 198 4.46 -0.80 4.91
C ASP A 198 4.72 0.18 3.74
N ARG A 199 3.92 0.13 2.67
CA ARG A 199 4.00 1.11 1.56
C ARG A 199 3.69 2.53 2.00
N ASP A 200 2.61 2.75 2.74
CA ASP A 200 2.22 4.09 3.21
C ASP A 200 3.28 4.70 4.14
N HIS A 201 3.93 3.86 4.94
CA HIS A 201 5.03 4.28 5.80
C HIS A 201 6.30 4.61 4.99
N ALA A 202 6.67 3.78 4.01
CA ALA A 202 7.79 4.06 3.10
C ALA A 202 7.54 5.36 2.30
N GLN A 203 6.32 5.56 1.80
CA GLN A 203 5.92 6.76 1.07
C GLN A 203 6.07 8.02 1.93
N ARG A 204 5.54 8.02 3.16
CA ARG A 204 5.67 9.17 4.08
C ARG A 204 7.12 9.50 4.40
N ARG A 205 7.97 8.48 4.59
CA ARG A 205 9.41 8.67 4.82
C ARG A 205 10.12 9.23 3.59
N LEU A 206 9.77 8.75 2.41
CA LEU A 206 10.30 9.26 1.15
C LEU A 206 9.94 10.74 0.95
N ASP A 207 8.69 11.10 1.23
CA ASP A 207 8.21 12.48 1.11
C ASP A 207 8.91 13.43 2.09
N ASP A 208 9.12 12.99 3.34
CA ASP A 208 9.89 13.73 4.35
C ASP A 208 11.36 13.93 3.94
N VAL A 209 12.02 12.88 3.42
CA VAL A 209 13.40 12.99 2.92
C VAL A 209 13.48 13.94 1.72
N ARG A 210 12.52 13.87 0.79
CA ARG A 210 12.45 14.77 -0.37
C ARG A 210 12.13 16.20 0.01
N ALA A 211 11.36 16.42 1.08
CA ALA A 211 11.13 17.76 1.63
C ALA A 211 12.45 18.34 2.17
N LYS A 212 13.17 17.57 2.98
CA LYS A 212 14.49 17.95 3.52
C LYS A 212 15.53 18.21 2.44
N LEU A 213 15.55 17.42 1.37
CA LEU A 213 16.45 17.63 0.22
C LEU A 213 16.14 18.93 -0.55
N ARG A 214 14.86 19.33 -0.61
CA ARG A 214 14.41 20.62 -1.15
C ARG A 214 14.58 21.78 -0.15
N GLY A 215 14.97 21.47 1.08
CA GLY A 215 15.15 22.39 2.21
C GLY A 215 13.84 22.90 2.85
N ALA A 216 12.73 22.19 2.66
CA ALA A 216 11.49 22.44 3.39
C ALA A 216 11.56 21.98 4.85
#